data_AF-A0A7C4HS84-F1
#
_entry.id   AF-A0A7C4HS84-F1
#
_cell.length_a   1.000
_cell.length_b   1.000
_cell.length_c   1.000
_cell.angle_alpha   90.00
_cell.angle_beta   90.00
_cell.angle_gamma   90.00
#
_symmetry.space_group_name_H-M   'P 1'
#
loop_
_entity.id
_entity.type
_entity.pdbx_description
1 polymer ?
#
loop_
_entity_poly.entity_id
_entity_poly.type
_entity_poly.pdbx_seq_one_letter_code
_entity_poly.pdbx_strand_id
1 'polypeptide(L)'
;MFVVKVGEKEIPIDENTLKIVREYIKTPMSLEELAEKLGLDSWEEAYEFVKALPLWIMWTPPSLWKYRKQWAIRELEQRESSRSQQ
;
A
#
# COMPACT_ATOMS: atom_id res chain seq x y z
N MET A 1 5.48 7.27 8.35
CA MET A 1 5.46 5.90 7.77
C MET A 1 4.27 5.84 6.84
N PHE A 2 4.39 5.29 5.62
CA PHE A 2 3.23 5.16 4.73
C PHE A 2 2.47 3.88 5.11
N VAL A 3 1.22 4.02 5.52
CA VAL A 3 0.36 2.93 5.99
C VAL A 3 -0.97 3.00 5.26
N VAL A 4 -1.55 1.84 4.98
CA VAL A 4 -2.93 1.72 4.49
C VAL A 4 -3.76 1.16 5.64
N LYS A 5 -4.87 1.83 5.96
CA LYS A 5 -5.81 1.38 7.00
C LYS A 5 -6.93 0.58 6.36
N VAL A 6 -7.23 -0.57 6.94
CA VAL A 6 -8.32 -1.45 6.53
C VAL A 6 -9.02 -1.93 7.80
N GLY A 7 -10.26 -1.49 8.01
CA GLY A 7 -10.94 -1.72 9.28
C GLY A 7 -10.12 -1.18 10.46
N GLU A 8 -9.79 -2.06 11.39
CA GLU A 8 -8.96 -1.75 12.58
C GLU A 8 -7.45 -2.02 12.36
N LYS A 9 -7.07 -2.54 11.18
CA LYS A 9 -5.69 -2.93 10.87
C LYS A 9 -4.95 -1.81 10.15
N GLU A 10 -3.66 -1.68 10.49
CA GLU A 10 -2.73 -0.79 9.80
C GLU A 10 -1.67 -1.62 9.08
N ILE A 11 -1.68 -1.57 7.74
CA ILE A 11 -0.75 -2.31 6.90
C ILE A 11 0.39 -1.37 6.49
N PRO A 12 1.63 -1.58 6.96
CA PRO A 12 2.76 -0.79 6.51
C PRO A 12 3.06 -1.09 5.04
N ILE A 13 3.26 -0.04 4.24
CA ILE A 13 3.74 -0.21 2.87
C ILE A 13 5.27 -0.22 2.91
N ASP A 14 5.81 -1.43 2.93
CA ASP A 14 7.24 -1.71 2.90
C ASP A 14 7.60 -2.66 1.74
N GLU A 15 8.85 -3.09 1.67
CA GLU A 15 9.30 -3.99 0.61
C GLU A 15 8.59 -5.35 0.63
N ASN A 16 8.18 -5.84 1.79
CA ASN A 16 7.46 -7.11 1.90
C ASN A 16 6.03 -6.97 1.38
N THR A 17 5.31 -5.94 1.84
CA THR A 17 3.96 -5.64 1.34
C THR A 17 3.95 -5.44 -0.17
N LEU A 18 4.94 -4.74 -0.71
CA LEU A 18 5.07 -4.56 -2.16
C LEU A 18 5.39 -5.85 -2.92
N LYS A 19 6.16 -6.77 -2.34
CA LYS A 19 6.38 -8.09 -2.96
C LYS A 19 5.07 -8.86 -3.06
N ILE A 20 4.27 -8.88 -2.00
CA ILE A 20 2.96 -9.53 -1.97
C ILE A 20 2.01 -8.89 -2.99
N VAL A 21 1.89 -7.56 -2.98
CA VAL A 21 1.06 -6.81 -3.95
C VAL A 21 1.49 -7.11 -5.39
N ARG A 22 2.81 -7.15 -5.65
CA ARG A 22 3.33 -7.44 -6.99
C ARG A 22 3.07 -8.89 -7.40
N GLU A 23 3.15 -9.83 -6.47
CA GLU A 23 2.79 -11.23 -6.70
C GLU A 23 1.30 -11.32 -7.06
N TYR A 24 0.43 -10.68 -6.28
CA TYR A 24 -1.01 -10.60 -6.54
C TYR A 24 -1.33 -10.06 -7.94
N ILE A 25 -0.66 -9.00 -8.39
CA ILE A 25 -0.88 -8.43 -9.73
C ILE A 25 -0.39 -9.35 -10.86
N LYS A 26 0.68 -10.11 -10.62
CA LYS A 26 1.38 -10.87 -11.67
C LYS A 26 0.96 -12.33 -11.77
N THR A 27 0.22 -12.82 -10.79
CA THR A 27 -0.20 -14.21 -10.69
C THR A 27 -1.72 -14.26 -10.53
N PRO A 28 -2.38 -15.37 -10.83
CA PRO A 28 -3.82 -15.54 -10.60
C PRO A 28 -4.12 -15.78 -9.11
N MET A 29 -3.63 -14.89 -8.23
CA MET A 29 -3.85 -14.94 -6.80
C MET A 29 -5.25 -14.39 -6.48
N SER A 30 -5.98 -15.13 -5.65
CA SER A 30 -7.29 -14.73 -5.12
C SER A 30 -7.18 -13.65 -4.04
N LEU A 31 -8.31 -13.01 -3.70
CA LEU A 31 -8.35 -12.04 -2.61
C LEU A 31 -8.20 -12.73 -1.24
N GLU A 32 -8.65 -13.97 -1.11
CA GLU A 32 -8.46 -14.81 0.05
C GLU A 32 -6.97 -15.10 0.30
N GLU A 33 -6.22 -15.51 -0.73
CA GLU A 33 -4.77 -15.72 -0.64
C GLU A 33 -4.01 -14.42 -0.35
N LEU A 34 -4.47 -13.30 -0.94
CA LEU A 34 -3.91 -11.97 -0.63
C LEU A 34 -4.15 -11.60 0.84
N ALA A 35 -5.36 -11.83 1.34
CA ALA A 35 -5.72 -11.57 2.73
C ALA A 35 -4.81 -12.35 3.67
N GLU A 36 -4.67 -13.65 3.44
CA GLU A 36 -3.80 -14.53 4.24
C GLU A 36 -2.35 -14.02 4.25
N LYS A 37 -1.79 -13.67 3.09
CA LYS A 37 -0.41 -13.14 2.99
C LYS A 37 -0.23 -11.80 3.69
N LEU A 38 -1.27 -10.96 3.75
CA LEU A 38 -1.24 -9.64 4.40
C LEU A 38 -1.67 -9.67 5.87
N GLY A 39 -2.11 -10.82 6.39
CA GLY A 39 -2.66 -10.94 7.75
C GLY A 39 -4.03 -10.27 7.91
N LEU A 40 -4.81 -10.21 6.84
CA LEU A 40 -6.19 -9.72 6.83
C LEU A 40 -7.17 -10.85 7.16
N ASP A 41 -8.32 -10.52 7.73
CA ASP A 41 -9.27 -11.52 8.27
C ASP A 41 -10.21 -12.07 7.19
N SER A 42 -10.37 -11.34 6.07
CA SER A 42 -11.29 -11.73 5.02
C SER A 42 -10.90 -11.19 3.64
N TRP A 43 -11.52 -11.74 2.60
CA TRP A 43 -11.33 -11.28 1.22
C TRP A 43 -11.85 -9.84 1.03
N GLU A 44 -12.87 -9.42 1.79
CA GLU A 44 -13.39 -8.05 1.77
C GLU A 44 -12.34 -7.05 2.28
N GLU A 45 -11.57 -7.39 3.32
CA GLU A 45 -10.47 -6.56 3.80
C GLU A 45 -9.37 -6.45 2.73
N ALA A 46 -9.03 -7.55 2.07
CA ALA A 46 -8.07 -7.52 0.95
C ALA A 46 -8.56 -6.65 -0.22
N TYR A 47 -9.86 -6.67 -0.51
CA TYR A 47 -10.46 -5.81 -1.52
C TYR A 47 -10.34 -4.32 -1.15
N GLU A 48 -10.70 -3.94 0.08
CA GLU A 48 -10.58 -2.55 0.54
C GLU A 48 -9.11 -2.10 0.60
N PHE A 49 -8.18 -2.99 0.94
CA PHE A 49 -6.75 -2.71 0.84
C PHE A 49 -6.33 -2.33 -0.59
N VAL A 50 -6.68 -3.17 -1.58
CA VAL A 50 -6.32 -2.94 -2.99
C VAL A 50 -6.93 -1.64 -3.50
N LYS A 51 -8.18 -1.35 -3.13
CA LYS A 51 -8.88 -0.11 -3.49
C LYS A 51 -8.24 1.13 -2.86
N ALA A 52 -7.71 1.01 -1.64
CA ALA A 52 -7.02 2.10 -0.95
C ALA A 52 -5.60 2.35 -1.49
N LEU A 53 -4.99 1.38 -2.16
CA LEU A 53 -3.67 1.52 -2.75
C LEU A 53 -3.69 2.42 -3.99
N PRO A 54 -2.88 3.50 -4.02
CA PRO A 54 -2.66 4.25 -5.24
C PRO A 54 -2.06 3.38 -6.34
N LEU A 55 -2.56 3.51 -7.57
CA LEU A 55 -2.11 2.72 -8.72
C LEU A 55 -0.59 2.77 -8.93
N TRP A 56 0.06 3.91 -8.69
CA TRP A 56 1.52 4.03 -8.84
C TRP A 56 2.31 3.18 -7.83
N ILE A 57 1.73 2.84 -6.66
CA ILE A 57 2.34 1.92 -5.68
C ILE A 57 2.31 0.50 -6.22
N MET A 58 1.19 0.07 -6.78
CA MET A 58 1.03 -1.26 -7.40
C MET A 58 2.07 -1.55 -8.49
N TRP A 59 2.45 -0.53 -9.25
CA TRP A 59 3.46 -0.66 -10.33
C TRP A 59 4.89 -0.38 -9.87
N THR A 60 5.11 -0.04 -8.59
CA THR A 60 6.46 0.25 -8.08
C THR A 60 7.24 -1.05 -7.90
N PRO A 61 8.37 -1.25 -8.61
CA PRO A 61 9.26 -2.36 -8.31
C PRO A 61 9.75 -2.26 -6.85
N PRO A 62 9.74 -3.35 -6.06
CA PRO A 62 10.15 -3.31 -4.66
C PRO A 62 11.54 -2.70 -4.46
N SER A 63 12.48 -2.94 -5.39
CA SER A 63 13.82 -2.37 -5.38
C SER A 63 13.89 -0.84 -5.49
N LEU A 64 12.83 -0.20 -6.00
CA LEU A 64 12.72 1.25 -6.11
C LEU A 64 11.95 1.88 -4.93
N TRP A 65 11.43 1.08 -4.00
CA TRP A 65 10.60 1.57 -2.90
C TRP A 65 11.34 2.55 -2.00
N LYS A 66 12.60 2.27 -1.66
CA LYS A 66 13.42 3.14 -0.80
C LYS A 66 13.48 4.58 -1.33
N TYR A 67 13.61 4.74 -2.65
CA TYR A 67 13.68 6.05 -3.31
C TYR A 67 12.29 6.69 -3.46
N ARG A 68 11.28 5.90 -3.85
CA ARG A 68 9.91 6.41 -4.04
C ARG A 68 9.22 6.80 -2.74
N LYS A 69 9.50 6.10 -1.63
CA LYS A 69 9.01 6.44 -0.29
C LYS A 69 9.44 7.85 0.12
N GLN A 70 10.69 8.22 -0.17
CA GLN A 70 11.20 9.55 0.15
C GLN A 70 10.51 10.65 -0.67
N TRP A 71 10.25 10.39 -1.95
CA TRP A 71 9.49 11.31 -2.80
C TRP A 71 8.04 11.49 -2.30
N ALA A 72 7.35 10.38 -2.01
CA ALA A 72 5.96 10.41 -1.58
C ALA A 72 5.78 11.10 -0.21
N ILE A 73 6.69 10.87 0.74
CA ILE A 73 6.68 11.54 2.05
C ILE A 73 6.84 13.06 1.88
N ARG A 74 7.80 13.50 1.06
CA ARG A 74 8.02 14.93 0.80
C ARG A 74 6.80 15.61 0.16
N GLU A 75 6.17 14.94 -0.80
CA GLU A 75 4.97 15.44 -1.47
C GLU A 75 3.78 15.56 -0.51
N LEU A 76 3.59 14.59 0.38
CA LEU A 76 2.53 14.63 1.40
C LEU A 76 2.79 15.74 2.44
N GLU A 77 4.03 15.88 2.90
CA GLU A 77 4.43 16.96 3.82
C GLU A 77 4.22 18.36 3.20
N GLN A 78 4.49 18.53 1.91
CA GLN A 78 4.26 19.78 1.18
C GLN A 78 2.76 20.12 1.07
N ARG A 79 1.90 19.10 0.87
CA ARG A 79 0.45 19.29 0.80
C ARG A 79 -0.18 19.63 2.14
N GLU A 80 0.26 18.97 3.22
CA GLU A 80 -0.21 19.26 4.58
C GLU A 80 0.24 20.65 5.06
N SER A 81 1.47 21.06 4.69
CA SER A 81 1.98 22.42 4.96
C SER A 81 1.19 23.51 4.22
N SER A 82 0.70 23.18 3.03
CA SER A 82 -0.13 24.10 2.23
C SER A 82 -1.57 24.21 2.76
N ARG A 83 -2.09 23.14 3.39
CA ARG A 83 -3.42 23.13 4.03
C ARG A 83 -3.44 23.81 5.39
N SER A 84 -2.33 23.80 6.12
CA SER A 84 -2.22 24.44 7.44
C SER A 84 -2.02 25.96 7.38
N GLN A 85 -1.80 26.50 6.18
CA GLN A 85 -1.64 27.94 5.92
C GLN A 85 -2.86 28.58 5.24
N GLN A 86 -3.96 27.82 5.08
CA GLN A 86 -5.25 28.29 4.56
C GLN A 86 -6.31 28.35 5.67
#